data_AF-A0A257NEJ6-F1
#
_entry.id   AF-A0A257NEJ6-F1
#
_cell.length_a   1.000
_cell.length_b   1.000
_cell.length_c   1.000
_cell.angle_alpha   90.00
_cell.angle_beta   90.00
_cell.angle_gamma   90.00
#
_symmetry.space_group_name_H-M   'P 1'
#
loop_
_entity.id
_entity.type
_entity.pdbx_description
1 polymer ?
#
loop_
_entity_poly.entity_id
_entity_poly.type
_entity_poly.pdbx_seq_one_letter_code
_entity_poly.pdbx_strand_id
1 'polypeptide(L)'
;MLKVKTLFFTGILLSGLFSECLATSLAQKWAMVTQPTKTGGSTQSIGTYNAGCISGAVSVPANGTGYQMMRLSRNRSFGHPDLKQFIEKLGQTAARQNLGTLLIGDLGQPRGGPTLSGHRSHQSGLDVDIWFLLSKQAASRTLAYNERETWGAPSVLATHSD
;
A
#
# COMPACT_ATOMS: atom_id res chain seq x y z
N MET A 1 16.72 -66.05 -47.37
CA MET A 1 17.15 -64.63 -47.26
C MET A 1 15.91 -63.74 -47.19
N LEU A 2 15.38 -63.50 -45.99
CA LEU A 2 14.19 -62.64 -45.78
C LEU A 2 14.68 -61.24 -45.37
N LYS A 3 14.37 -60.21 -46.17
CA LYS A 3 14.72 -58.81 -45.89
C LYS A 3 13.74 -58.22 -44.87
N VAL A 4 14.22 -57.94 -43.65
CA VAL A 4 13.49 -57.14 -42.66
C VAL A 4 13.50 -55.68 -43.10
N LYS A 5 12.33 -55.10 -43.36
CA LYS A 5 12.18 -53.65 -43.60
C LYS A 5 12.06 -52.95 -42.25
N THR A 6 13.11 -52.25 -41.84
CA THR A 6 13.10 -51.35 -40.67
C THR A 6 12.23 -50.14 -41.00
N LEU A 7 11.09 -50.00 -40.31
CA LEU A 7 10.24 -48.80 -40.37
C LEU A 7 10.83 -47.75 -39.42
N PHE A 8 11.33 -46.64 -39.96
CA PHE A 8 11.70 -45.47 -39.16
C PHE A 8 10.44 -44.74 -38.72
N PHE A 9 10.12 -44.78 -37.42
CA PHE A 9 9.15 -43.86 -36.81
C PHE A 9 9.82 -42.50 -36.64
N THR A 10 9.46 -41.54 -37.49
CA THR A 10 9.76 -40.13 -37.28
C THR A 10 8.82 -39.60 -36.21
N GLY A 11 9.27 -39.56 -34.96
CA GLY A 11 8.57 -38.88 -33.88
C GLY A 11 8.60 -37.38 -34.11
N ILE A 12 7.47 -36.80 -34.51
CA ILE A 12 7.28 -35.34 -34.52
C ILE A 12 7.19 -34.90 -33.06
N LEU A 13 8.24 -34.27 -32.54
CA LEU A 13 8.19 -33.56 -31.26
C LEU A 13 7.33 -32.32 -31.47
N LEU A 14 6.05 -32.41 -31.11
CA LEU A 14 5.17 -31.25 -31.05
C LEU A 14 5.53 -30.47 -29.78
N SER A 15 6.50 -29.56 -29.89
CA SER A 15 6.81 -28.58 -28.86
C SER A 15 5.63 -27.61 -28.75
N GLY A 16 4.67 -27.97 -27.90
CA GLY A 16 3.58 -27.09 -27.51
C GLY A 16 4.16 -25.81 -26.93
N LEU A 17 3.87 -24.68 -27.57
CA LEU A 17 4.07 -23.36 -26.99
C LEU A 17 3.11 -23.25 -25.80
N PHE A 18 3.61 -23.57 -24.60
CA PHE A 18 2.92 -23.22 -23.36
C PHE A 18 2.93 -21.70 -23.26
N SER A 19 1.86 -21.07 -23.73
CA SER A 19 1.59 -19.67 -23.45
C SER A 19 1.19 -19.60 -21.98
N GLU A 20 2.17 -19.40 -21.10
CA GLU A 20 1.93 -19.09 -19.70
C GLU A 20 1.19 -17.75 -19.63
N CYS A 21 -0.13 -17.81 -19.57
CA CYS A 21 -0.96 -16.66 -19.24
C CYS A 21 -0.66 -16.30 -17.78
N LEU A 22 0.29 -15.39 -17.55
CA LEU A 22 0.53 -14.81 -16.22
C LEU A 22 -0.72 -14.01 -15.83
N ALA A 23 -1.65 -14.67 -15.12
CA ALA A 23 -2.80 -14.01 -14.54
C ALA A 23 -2.32 -12.99 -13.50
N THR A 24 -2.40 -11.70 -13.85
CA THR A 24 -2.08 -10.59 -12.94
C THR A 24 -2.97 -10.70 -11.71
N SER A 25 -2.36 -10.74 -10.51
CA SER A 25 -3.10 -10.85 -9.26
C SER A 25 -4.03 -9.65 -9.07
N LEU A 26 -5.12 -9.84 -8.33
CA LEU A 26 -6.02 -8.73 -7.97
C LEU A 26 -5.23 -7.56 -7.35
N ALA A 27 -4.31 -7.85 -6.44
CA ALA A 27 -3.45 -6.84 -5.81
C ALA A 27 -2.59 -6.06 -6.83
N GLN A 28 -2.04 -6.74 -7.84
CA GLN A 28 -1.31 -6.06 -8.93
C GLN A 28 -2.23 -5.13 -9.73
N LYS A 29 -3.47 -5.54 -10.01
CA LYS A 29 -4.44 -4.69 -10.73
C LYS A 29 -4.78 -3.41 -9.96
N TRP A 30 -4.98 -3.51 -8.64
CA TRP A 30 -5.24 -2.34 -7.79
C TRP A 30 -4.01 -1.42 -7.68
N ALA A 31 -2.81 -1.99 -7.54
CA ALA A 31 -1.57 -1.23 -7.42
C ALA A 31 -1.18 -0.46 -8.70
N MET A 32 -1.63 -0.91 -9.87
CA MET A 32 -1.42 -0.17 -11.13
C MET A 32 -2.25 1.12 -11.22
N VAL A 33 -3.27 1.28 -10.38
CA VAL A 33 -4.10 2.49 -10.37
C VAL A 33 -3.40 3.60 -9.59
N THR A 34 -3.04 4.68 -10.28
CA THR A 34 -2.29 5.79 -9.68
C THR A 34 -3.15 6.97 -9.22
N GLN A 35 -4.44 7.00 -9.61
CA GLN A 35 -5.33 8.13 -9.35
C GLN A 35 -6.70 7.68 -8.82
N PRO A 36 -7.33 8.48 -7.92
CA PRO A 36 -8.66 8.21 -7.43
C PRO A 36 -9.70 8.14 -8.56
N THR A 37 -10.85 7.52 -8.29
CA THR A 37 -11.99 7.67 -9.19
C THR A 37 -12.41 9.14 -9.20
N LYS A 38 -12.60 9.70 -10.40
CA LYS A 38 -13.33 10.96 -10.56
C LYS A 38 -14.80 10.65 -10.33
N THR A 39 -15.42 11.33 -9.38
CA THR A 39 -16.83 11.17 -9.07
C THR A 39 -17.51 12.53 -9.06
N GLY A 40 -18.74 12.58 -9.58
CA GLY A 40 -19.63 13.74 -9.45
C GLY A 40 -20.44 13.75 -8.15
N GLY A 41 -20.29 12.71 -7.31
CA GLY A 41 -20.93 12.55 -6.00
C GLY A 41 -19.92 12.47 -4.85
N SER A 42 -20.40 12.16 -3.64
CA SER A 42 -19.59 12.07 -2.43
C SER A 42 -18.63 10.87 -2.43
N THR A 43 -17.54 10.97 -1.67
CA THR A 43 -16.66 9.84 -1.38
C THR A 43 -17.44 8.71 -0.72
N GLN A 44 -17.17 7.45 -1.10
CA GLN A 44 -17.83 6.27 -0.55
C GLN A 44 -16.81 5.18 -0.23
N SER A 45 -16.76 4.77 1.03
CA SER A 45 -16.10 3.53 1.45
C SER A 45 -17.03 2.35 1.21
N ILE A 46 -16.56 1.35 0.48
CA ILE A 46 -17.39 0.24 -0.02
C ILE A 46 -16.80 -1.09 0.49
N GLY A 47 -17.66 -1.94 1.07
CA GLY A 47 -17.24 -3.22 1.62
C GLY A 47 -16.61 -3.09 3.01
N THR A 48 -15.73 -4.04 3.37
CA THR A 48 -15.05 -4.08 4.67
C THR A 48 -13.59 -3.61 4.57
N TYR A 49 -12.91 -3.46 5.71
CA TYR A 49 -11.51 -3.02 5.78
C TYR A 49 -10.54 -3.89 4.95
N ASN A 50 -10.81 -5.19 4.82
CA ASN A 50 -9.96 -6.20 4.16
C ASN A 50 -10.60 -6.87 2.93
N ALA A 51 -11.77 -6.40 2.52
CA ALA A 51 -12.48 -6.84 1.32
C ALA A 51 -13.35 -5.68 0.82
N GLY A 52 -12.68 -4.60 0.41
CA GLY A 52 -13.35 -3.34 0.11
C GLY A 52 -12.64 -2.50 -0.95
N CYS A 53 -13.20 -1.34 -1.23
CA CYS A 53 -12.61 -0.31 -2.05
C CYS A 53 -13.12 1.08 -1.61
N ILE A 54 -12.61 2.12 -2.25
CA ILE A 54 -13.09 3.48 -2.04
C ILE A 54 -13.27 4.19 -3.38
N SER A 55 -14.41 4.87 -3.52
CA SER A 55 -14.66 5.79 -4.63
C SER A 55 -14.50 7.22 -4.15
N GLY A 56 -13.82 8.07 -4.93
CA GLY A 56 -13.63 9.49 -4.60
C GLY A 56 -12.65 9.71 -3.44
N ALA A 57 -11.67 8.83 -3.26
CA ALA A 57 -10.67 9.00 -2.23
C ALA A 57 -9.92 10.33 -2.39
N VAL A 58 -9.55 10.93 -1.26
CA VAL A 58 -8.74 12.15 -1.22
C VAL A 58 -7.31 11.80 -0.83
N SER A 59 -6.35 12.57 -1.35
CA SER A 59 -4.96 12.46 -0.90
C SER A 59 -4.76 13.23 0.40
N VAL A 60 -4.04 12.61 1.34
CA VAL A 60 -3.54 13.28 2.54
C VAL A 60 -2.19 13.93 2.20
N PRO A 61 -1.99 15.23 2.50
CA PRO A 61 -0.71 15.88 2.26
C PRO A 61 0.42 15.15 2.97
N ALA A 62 1.56 14.96 2.28
CA ALA A 62 2.73 14.27 2.82
C ALA A 62 3.34 14.94 4.06
N ASN A 63 2.98 16.20 4.31
CA ASN A 63 3.36 17.00 5.46
C ASN A 63 2.14 17.77 5.97
N GLY A 64 2.02 17.86 7.29
CA GLY A 64 1.08 18.78 7.93
C GLY A 64 1.54 19.13 9.33
N THR A 65 0.76 19.96 10.02
CA THR A 65 1.09 20.36 11.39
C THR A 65 1.16 19.13 12.30
N GLY A 66 2.34 18.87 12.85
CA GLY A 66 2.57 17.77 13.80
C GLY A 66 2.59 16.36 13.18
N TYR A 67 2.64 16.22 11.85
CA TYR A 67 2.81 14.92 11.23
C TYR A 67 3.60 14.96 9.91
N GLN A 68 4.24 13.85 9.57
CA GLN A 68 4.91 13.61 8.29
C GLN A 68 4.62 12.18 7.81
N MET A 69 4.42 12.03 6.51
CA MET A 69 4.16 10.72 5.90
C MET A 69 5.45 10.00 5.50
N MET A 70 5.47 8.68 5.71
CA MET A 70 6.54 7.74 5.42
C MET A 70 6.20 6.92 4.17
N ARG A 71 7.20 6.28 3.55
CA ARG A 71 7.00 5.37 2.40
C ARG A 71 6.21 5.99 1.25
N LEU A 72 6.55 7.22 0.89
CA LEU A 72 5.88 8.02 -0.15
C LEU A 72 5.87 7.30 -1.50
N SER A 73 6.92 6.53 -1.79
CA SER A 73 7.05 5.73 -3.02
C SER A 73 5.91 4.73 -3.25
N ARG A 74 5.21 4.30 -2.19
CA ARG A 74 4.17 3.26 -2.27
C ARG A 74 2.86 3.76 -2.87
N ASN A 75 2.66 5.07 -2.98
CA ASN A 75 1.41 5.68 -3.43
C ASN A 75 0.18 5.24 -2.58
N ARG A 76 0.37 5.16 -1.25
CA ARG A 76 -0.65 4.72 -0.27
C ARG A 76 -1.06 5.85 0.68
N SER A 77 -1.25 7.05 0.15
CA SER A 77 -1.58 8.26 0.92
C SER A 77 -3.04 8.69 0.75
N PHE A 78 -3.93 7.76 0.42
CA PHE A 78 -5.32 8.05 0.05
C PHE A 78 -6.31 7.44 1.04
N GLY A 79 -7.43 8.13 1.23
CA GLY A 79 -8.50 7.63 2.10
C GLY A 79 -9.77 8.46 2.03
N HIS A 80 -10.67 8.19 2.96
CA HIS A 80 -11.89 8.96 3.15
C HIS A 80 -11.56 10.36 3.68
N PRO A 81 -12.32 11.42 3.32
CA PRO A 81 -12.16 12.75 3.90
C PRO A 81 -12.12 12.78 5.43
N ASP A 82 -12.87 11.90 6.08
CA ASP A 82 -12.86 11.80 7.56
C ASP A 82 -11.54 11.23 8.10
N LEU A 83 -10.93 10.27 7.39
CA LEU A 83 -9.60 9.76 7.74
C LEU A 83 -8.53 10.85 7.59
N LYS A 84 -8.60 11.63 6.49
CA LYS A 84 -7.74 12.81 6.31
C LYS A 84 -7.91 13.79 7.48
N GLN A 85 -9.15 14.12 7.83
CA GLN A 85 -9.45 15.05 8.92
C GLN A 85 -8.97 14.51 10.27
N PHE A 86 -9.11 13.20 10.52
CA PHE A 86 -8.59 12.55 11.72
C PHE A 86 -7.07 12.74 11.84
N ILE A 87 -6.31 12.46 10.78
CA ILE A 87 -4.85 12.62 10.77
C ILE A 87 -4.44 14.07 11.01
N GLU A 88 -5.10 15.02 10.32
CA GLU A 88 -4.85 16.46 10.48
C GLU A 88 -5.11 16.92 11.92
N LYS A 89 -6.25 16.52 12.51
CA LYS A 89 -6.60 16.85 13.91
C LYS A 89 -5.66 16.20 14.91
N LEU A 90 -5.26 14.96 14.68
CA LEU A 90 -4.33 14.23 15.54
C LEU A 90 -2.95 14.88 15.52
N GLY A 91 -2.42 15.22 14.35
CA GLY A 91 -1.16 15.97 14.20
C GLY A 91 -1.20 17.34 14.89
N GLN A 92 -2.27 18.11 14.67
CA GLN A 92 -2.47 19.39 15.37
C GLN A 92 -2.51 19.22 16.89
N THR A 93 -3.09 18.13 17.39
CA THR A 93 -3.13 17.83 18.82
C THR A 93 -1.75 17.46 19.35
N ALA A 94 -1.00 16.61 18.65
CA ALA A 94 0.38 16.28 19.01
C ALA A 94 1.29 17.52 19.06
N ALA A 95 1.15 18.43 18.08
CA ALA A 95 1.87 19.69 18.06
C ALA A 95 1.47 20.59 19.24
N ARG A 96 0.17 20.80 19.49
CA ARG A 96 -0.32 21.62 20.61
C ARG A 96 0.12 21.10 21.98
N GLN A 97 0.24 19.78 22.12
CA GLN A 97 0.68 19.13 23.35
C GLN A 97 2.19 18.92 23.44
N ASN A 98 2.97 19.39 22.46
CA ASN A 98 4.43 19.20 22.39
C ASN A 98 4.87 17.72 22.47
N LEU A 99 4.06 16.79 21.94
CA LEU A 99 4.40 15.37 21.92
C LEU A 99 5.50 15.05 20.89
N GLY A 100 5.66 15.90 19.88
CA GLY A 100 6.58 15.70 18.76
C GLY A 100 5.84 15.64 17.42
N THR A 101 6.49 15.08 16.41
CA THR A 101 5.90 14.90 15.07
C THR A 101 5.56 13.44 14.85
N LEU A 102 4.29 13.18 14.51
CA LEU A 102 3.79 11.85 14.18
C LEU A 102 4.35 11.39 12.83
N LEU A 103 4.75 10.13 12.75
CA LEU A 103 5.16 9.50 11.49
C LEU A 103 4.02 8.59 11.00
N ILE A 104 3.41 8.99 9.89
CA ILE A 104 2.25 8.32 9.30
C ILE A 104 2.72 7.33 8.24
N GLY A 105 2.33 6.07 8.38
CA GLY A 105 2.63 4.99 7.44
C GLY A 105 1.61 4.87 6.32
N ASP A 106 1.27 3.63 5.96
CA ASP A 106 0.34 3.37 4.86
C ASP A 106 -1.10 3.77 5.28
N LEU A 107 -1.80 4.45 4.36
CA LEU A 107 -3.26 4.51 4.33
C LEU A 107 -3.72 3.53 3.24
N GLY A 108 -4.67 3.91 2.38
CA GLY A 108 -5.09 3.14 1.22
C GLY A 108 -4.44 3.60 -0.09
N GLN A 109 -4.56 2.75 -1.10
CA GLN A 109 -4.28 3.06 -2.51
C GLN A 109 -5.33 4.05 -3.05
N PRO A 110 -5.12 4.69 -4.23
CA PRO A 110 -6.03 5.72 -4.75
C PRO A 110 -7.49 5.31 -4.88
N ARG A 111 -7.77 4.01 -5.05
CA ARG A 111 -9.13 3.44 -5.07
C ARG A 111 -9.34 2.36 -4.01
N GLY A 112 -8.43 2.25 -3.04
CA GLY A 112 -8.45 1.20 -2.03
C GLY A 112 -8.06 -0.17 -2.59
N GLY A 113 -8.75 -1.22 -2.15
CA GLY A 113 -8.54 -2.58 -2.62
C GLY A 113 -7.25 -3.26 -2.13
N PRO A 114 -7.06 -4.56 -2.44
CA PRO A 114 -5.92 -5.35 -2.00
C PRO A 114 -4.56 -4.75 -2.37
N THR A 115 -3.61 -4.80 -1.45
CA THR A 115 -2.24 -4.32 -1.64
C THR A 115 -1.27 -5.44 -2.01
N LEU A 116 -0.19 -5.13 -2.73
CA LEU A 116 0.87 -6.08 -3.10
C LEU A 116 1.62 -6.68 -1.91
N SER A 117 1.67 -5.96 -0.80
CA SER A 117 2.48 -6.27 0.37
C SER A 117 1.98 -5.52 1.59
N GLY A 118 2.27 -6.04 2.77
CA GLY A 118 1.89 -5.43 4.04
C GLY A 118 0.54 -5.95 4.54
N HIS A 119 -0.35 -5.03 4.89
CA HIS A 119 -1.59 -5.31 5.60
C HIS A 119 -2.63 -5.98 4.70
N ARG A 120 -3.48 -6.83 5.32
CA ARG A 120 -4.66 -7.37 4.63
C ARG A 120 -5.82 -6.36 4.56
N SER A 121 -5.82 -5.36 5.46
CA SER A 121 -6.80 -4.26 5.53
C SER A 121 -6.38 -3.06 4.62
N HIS A 122 -6.75 -1.82 4.97
CA HIS A 122 -6.46 -0.59 4.21
C HIS A 122 -7.20 -0.47 2.87
N GLN A 123 -8.22 -1.30 2.67
CA GLN A 123 -8.89 -1.38 1.37
C GLN A 123 -10.05 -0.38 1.24
N SER A 124 -10.66 0.06 2.33
CA SER A 124 -11.86 0.91 2.32
C SER A 124 -11.56 2.41 2.54
N GLY A 125 -10.28 2.78 2.70
CA GLY A 125 -9.86 4.16 2.95
C GLY A 125 -10.15 4.67 4.36
N LEU A 126 -10.25 3.76 5.34
CA LEU A 126 -10.57 4.07 6.75
C LEU A 126 -9.47 3.61 7.73
N ASP A 127 -8.38 3.05 7.24
CA ASP A 127 -7.25 2.57 8.05
C ASP A 127 -6.02 3.45 7.83
N VAL A 128 -5.23 3.66 8.89
CA VAL A 128 -3.96 4.39 8.86
C VAL A 128 -2.96 3.75 9.82
N ASP A 129 -1.73 3.55 9.35
CA ASP A 129 -0.62 3.18 10.23
C ASP A 129 0.00 4.44 10.86
N ILE A 130 0.28 4.39 12.16
CA ILE A 130 0.98 5.45 12.89
C ILE A 130 2.12 4.81 13.65
N TRP A 131 3.35 5.26 13.40
CA TRP A 131 4.51 4.68 14.09
C TRP A 131 4.56 5.17 15.53
N PHE A 132 4.83 4.26 16.45
CA PHE A 132 5.12 4.61 17.85
C PHE A 132 6.57 5.09 18.02
N LEU A 133 6.93 6.10 17.24
CA LEU A 133 8.24 6.75 17.24
C LEU A 133 8.07 8.27 17.19
N LEU A 134 8.52 8.95 18.24
CA LEU A 134 8.56 10.41 18.33
C LEU A 134 10.03 10.87 18.24
N SER A 135 10.56 10.92 17.02
CA SER A 135 11.95 11.29 16.75
C SER A 135 12.19 12.79 16.91
N LYS A 136 13.29 13.17 17.59
CA LYS A 136 13.74 14.57 17.69
C LYS A 136 14.06 15.18 16.32
N GLN A 137 14.64 14.40 15.40
CA GLN A 137 14.96 14.85 14.04
C GLN A 137 13.68 15.11 13.23
N ALA A 138 12.69 14.23 13.33
CA ALA A 138 11.39 14.46 12.68
C ALA A 138 10.63 15.65 13.29
N ALA A 139 10.84 15.93 14.58
CA ALA A 139 10.27 17.10 15.25
C ALA A 139 10.95 18.41 14.86
N SER A 140 12.25 18.40 14.55
CA SER A 140 13.00 19.62 14.23
C SER A 140 12.96 20.00 12.75
N ARG A 141 12.70 19.05 11.85
CA ARG A 141 12.62 19.31 10.41
C ARG A 141 11.77 18.29 9.66
N THR A 142 11.39 18.68 8.45
CA THR A 142 10.90 17.75 7.43
C THR A 142 11.99 16.72 7.09
N LEU A 143 11.67 15.43 7.23
CA LEU A 143 12.52 14.33 6.79
C LEU A 143 12.67 14.36 5.27
N ALA A 144 13.88 14.13 4.77
CA ALA A 144 14.15 13.99 3.34
C ALA A 144 13.44 12.75 2.78
N TYR A 145 13.26 12.73 1.46
CA TYR A 145 12.59 11.61 0.79
C TYR A 145 13.23 10.26 1.12
N ASN A 146 14.57 10.15 1.03
CA ASN A 146 15.25 8.87 1.32
C ASN A 146 15.08 8.41 2.78
N GLU A 147 14.98 9.34 3.74
CA GLU A 147 14.82 9.01 5.16
C GLU A 147 13.44 8.38 5.38
N ARG A 148 12.42 8.93 4.71
CA ARG A 148 11.05 8.41 4.72
C ARG A 148 10.91 7.02 4.10
N GLU A 149 11.81 6.67 3.18
CA GLU A 149 11.85 5.34 2.56
C GLU A 149 12.66 4.31 3.36
N THR A 150 13.67 4.76 4.11
CA THR A 150 14.67 3.85 4.72
C THR A 150 14.51 3.67 6.23
N TRP A 151 13.98 4.65 6.96
CA TRP A 151 13.72 4.51 8.39
C TRP A 151 12.74 3.36 8.63
N GLY A 152 12.88 2.62 9.73
CA GLY A 152 11.92 1.59 10.14
C GLY A 152 11.10 2.04 11.34
N ALA A 153 9.86 1.55 11.45
CA ALA A 153 9.13 1.61 12.70
C ALA A 153 9.84 0.69 13.71
N PRO A 154 10.28 1.20 14.87
CA PRO A 154 10.92 0.35 15.88
C PRO A 154 9.90 -0.62 16.49
N SER A 155 10.35 -1.84 16.80
CA SER A 155 9.55 -2.75 17.61
C SER A 155 9.38 -2.18 19.02
N VAL A 156 8.16 -2.29 19.55
CA VAL A 156 7.82 -1.96 20.95
C VAL A 156 7.62 -3.21 21.81
N LEU A 157 7.86 -4.39 21.23
CA LEU A 157 7.79 -5.67 21.93
C LEU A 157 9.12 -5.98 22.60
N ALA A 158 9.07 -6.65 23.74
CA ALA A 158 10.25 -7.24 24.36
C ALA A 158 10.80 -8.36 23.45
N THR A 159 12.10 -8.59 23.50
CA THR A 159 12.71 -9.76 22.83
C THR A 159 12.14 -11.05 23.42
N HIS A 160 11.75 -12.01 22.58
CA HIS A 160 11.17 -13.31 22.97
C HIS A 160 9.77 -13.22 23.63
N SER A 161 8.90 -12.37 23.10
CA SER A 161 7.51 -12.21 23.55
C SER A 161 6.53 -13.28 23.04
N ASP A 162 7.05 -14.32 22.39
CA ASP A 162 6.32 -15.28 21.56
C ASP A 162 6.10 -16.61 22.30
#